data_AF-A0A830GFR3-F1
#
_entry.id   AF-A0A830GFR3-F1
#
_cell.length_a   1.000
_cell.length_b   1.000
_cell.length_c   1.000
_cell.angle_alpha   90.00
_cell.angle_beta   90.00
_cell.angle_gamma   90.00
#
_symmetry.space_group_name_H-M   'P 1'
#
loop_
_entity.id
_entity.type
_entity.pdbx_description
1 polymer ?
#
loop_
_entity_poly.entity_id
_entity_poly.type
_entity_poly.pdbx_seq_one_letter_code
_entity_poly.pdbx_strand_id
1 'polypeptide(L)'
;MTETLPPLHVGDRVEDRGDNGATMVVVGKQLGAAGAYDVDGWGTVADYNQDYPSDDDVIEVVFPERTTADVDRLERYAYPRSRLALVEPIHDCDGGEEGED
;
A
#
# COMPACT_ATOMS: atom_id res chain seq x y z
N MET A 1 2.55 -21.92 -1.00
CA MET A 1 1.16 -21.49 -0.72
C MET A 1 1.19 -19.99 -0.82
N THR A 2 0.64 -19.41 -1.88
CA THR A 2 0.59 -17.95 -2.02
C THR A 2 -0.51 -17.47 -1.08
N GLU A 3 -0.14 -16.88 0.05
CA GLU A 3 -1.13 -16.23 0.91
C GLU A 3 -1.85 -15.17 0.08
N THR A 4 -3.15 -15.35 -0.11
CA THR A 4 -3.97 -14.34 -0.80
C THR A 4 -4.12 -13.17 0.16
N LEU A 5 -3.33 -12.12 -0.07
CA LEU A 5 -3.40 -10.90 0.72
C LEU A 5 -4.73 -10.18 0.44
N PRO A 6 -5.34 -9.53 1.45
CA PRO A 6 -6.56 -8.76 1.22
C PRO A 6 -6.31 -7.68 0.17
N PRO A 7 -7.28 -7.30 -0.66
CA PRO A 7 -7.12 -6.12 -1.50
C PRO A 7 -6.94 -4.88 -0.60
N LEU A 8 -5.99 -4.02 -0.94
CA LEU A 8 -5.92 -2.66 -0.38
C LEU A 8 -6.73 -1.75 -1.29
N HIS A 9 -7.25 -0.64 -0.79
CA HIS A 9 -7.97 0.40 -1.52
C HIS A 9 -7.42 1.78 -1.17
N VAL A 10 -7.61 2.75 -2.08
CA VAL A 10 -7.24 4.13 -1.78
C VAL A 10 -8.03 4.62 -0.57
N GLY A 11 -7.30 5.19 0.39
CA GLY A 11 -7.79 5.64 1.69
C GLY A 11 -7.65 4.60 2.81
N ASP A 12 -7.31 3.34 2.52
CA ASP A 12 -7.06 2.34 3.56
C ASP A 12 -5.85 2.72 4.41
N ARG A 13 -5.96 2.52 5.72
CA ARG A 13 -4.83 2.62 6.64
C ARG A 13 -4.05 1.31 6.60
N VAL A 14 -2.75 1.45 6.37
CA VAL A 14 -1.79 0.35 6.35
C VAL A 14 -0.63 0.63 7.29
N GLU A 15 0.10 -0.43 7.62
CA GLU A 15 1.37 -0.39 8.35
C GLU A 15 2.43 -1.18 7.57
N ASP A 16 3.69 -0.76 7.68
CA ASP A 16 4.83 -1.49 7.13
C ASP A 16 5.15 -2.70 8.02
N ARG A 17 5.12 -3.91 7.45
CA ARG A 17 5.49 -5.13 8.19
C ARG A 17 6.95 -5.14 8.66
N GLY A 18 7.82 -4.39 7.98
CA GLY A 18 9.22 -4.20 8.36
C GLY A 18 9.44 -3.13 9.45
N ASP A 19 8.48 -2.21 9.64
CA ASP A 19 8.53 -1.15 10.65
C ASP A 19 7.11 -0.80 11.16
N ASN A 20 6.70 -1.44 12.26
CA ASN A 20 5.32 -1.38 12.77
C ASN A 20 4.99 -0.09 13.56
N GLY A 21 5.57 1.07 13.19
CA GLY A 21 5.44 2.31 13.95
C GLY A 21 4.71 3.45 13.24
N ALA A 22 4.64 3.40 11.91
CA ALA A 22 4.21 4.53 11.10
C ALA A 22 2.78 4.35 10.56
N THR A 23 1.93 5.36 10.77
CA THR A 23 0.61 5.40 10.11
C THR A 23 0.82 5.72 8.64
N MET A 24 0.35 4.84 7.76
CA MET A 24 0.44 5.01 6.31
C MET A 24 -0.97 4.95 5.71
N VAL A 25 -1.22 5.73 4.67
CA VAL A 25 -2.50 5.74 3.94
C VAL A 25 -2.24 5.46 2.47
N VAL A 26 -2.99 4.52 1.89
CA VAL A 26 -2.91 4.20 0.46
C VAL A 26 -3.47 5.34 -0.37
N VAL A 27 -2.69 5.86 -1.30
CA VAL A 27 -3.08 6.96 -2.20
C VAL A 27 -3.11 6.57 -3.67
N GLY A 28 -2.48 5.45 -4.00
CA GLY A 28 -2.40 4.95 -5.37
C GLY A 28 -2.16 3.45 -5.40
N LYS A 29 -2.60 2.84 -6.51
CA LYS A 29 -2.25 1.47 -6.86
C LYS A 29 -1.62 1.52 -8.24
N GLN A 30 -0.35 1.18 -8.33
CA GLN A 30 0.30 1.00 -9.61
C GLN A 30 0.32 -0.49 -9.91
N LEU A 31 -0.42 -0.90 -10.93
CA LEU A 31 -0.59 -2.30 -11.34
C LEU A 31 0.67 -2.90 -12.01
N GLY A 32 1.85 -2.39 -11.69
CA GLY A 32 3.13 -2.85 -12.21
C GLY A 32 3.91 -3.60 -11.13
N ALA A 33 4.69 -4.59 -11.56
CA ALA A 33 5.60 -5.35 -10.70
C ALA A 33 6.69 -4.45 -10.09
N ALA A 34 7.05 -4.70 -8.83
CA ALA A 34 8.08 -3.96 -8.10
C ALA A 34 9.45 -3.93 -8.82
N GLY A 35 9.78 -4.98 -9.57
CA GLY A 35 11.01 -5.07 -10.36
C GLY A 35 10.95 -4.34 -11.71
N ALA A 36 9.79 -3.84 -12.11
CA ALA A 36 9.61 -3.02 -13.31
C ALA A 36 9.32 -1.55 -12.98
N TYR A 37 8.96 -1.25 -11.73
CA TYR A 37 8.68 0.10 -11.26
C TYR A 37 9.98 0.83 -10.95
N ASP A 38 10.34 1.82 -11.77
CA ASP A 38 11.51 2.67 -11.59
C ASP A 38 11.24 3.83 -10.64
N VAL A 39 12.17 4.06 -9.71
CA VAL A 39 12.15 5.18 -8.76
C VAL A 39 13.12 6.24 -9.27
N ASP A 40 12.63 7.11 -10.16
CA ASP A 40 13.34 8.28 -10.69
C ASP A 40 14.77 8.00 -11.22
N GLY A 41 14.98 6.82 -11.82
CA GLY A 41 16.26 6.37 -12.39
C GLY A 41 17.31 5.94 -11.37
N TRP A 42 16.96 5.84 -10.09
CA TRP A 42 17.87 5.43 -9.01
C TRP A 42 17.88 3.91 -8.79
N GLY A 43 16.84 3.21 -9.22
CA GLY A 43 16.64 1.79 -9.02
C GLY A 43 15.17 1.44 -9.05
N THR A 44 14.86 0.15 -8.96
CA THR A 44 13.47 -0.31 -8.93
C THR A 44 12.92 -0.38 -7.51
N VAL A 45 11.60 -0.45 -7.34
CA VAL A 45 11.01 -0.73 -6.00
C VAL A 45 11.59 -2.02 -5.42
N ALA A 46 11.84 -3.04 -6.23
CA ALA A 46 12.47 -4.28 -5.79
C ALA A 46 13.92 -4.10 -5.30
N ASP A 47 14.72 -3.21 -5.89
CA ASP A 47 16.10 -2.93 -5.43
C ASP A 47 16.14 -2.42 -3.97
N TYR A 48 15.12 -1.65 -3.57
CA TYR A 48 14.97 -1.12 -2.21
C TYR A 48 14.21 -2.05 -1.27
N ASN A 49 13.60 -3.12 -1.78
CA ASN A 49 12.74 -4.05 -1.04
C ASN A 49 13.15 -5.51 -1.31
N GLN A 50 14.44 -5.83 -1.15
CA GLN A 50 15.02 -7.11 -1.57
C GLN A 50 14.45 -8.33 -0.83
N ASP A 51 13.86 -8.13 0.35
CA ASP A 51 13.19 -9.18 1.12
C ASP A 51 11.79 -9.55 0.57
N TYR A 52 11.29 -8.79 -0.41
CA TYR A 52 9.96 -8.97 -1.00
C TYR A 52 10.04 -9.39 -2.47
N PRO A 53 9.01 -10.11 -2.99
CA PRO A 53 9.04 -10.58 -4.37
C PRO A 53 9.11 -9.43 -5.38
N SER A 54 9.98 -9.54 -6.38
CA SER A 54 10.09 -8.51 -7.43
C SER A 54 8.86 -8.45 -8.35
N ASP A 55 8.04 -9.50 -8.39
CA ASP A 55 6.78 -9.53 -9.15
C ASP A 55 5.59 -8.97 -8.37
N ASP A 56 5.81 -8.51 -7.13
CA ASP A 56 4.75 -8.00 -6.28
C ASP A 56 4.22 -6.66 -6.79
N ASP A 57 2.90 -6.47 -6.70
CA ASP A 57 2.26 -5.23 -7.15
C ASP A 57 2.76 -4.04 -6.32
N VAL A 58 2.87 -2.87 -6.95
CA VAL A 58 3.31 -1.65 -6.26
C VAL A 58 2.11 -0.85 -5.73
N ILE A 59 2.20 -0.49 -4.46
CA ILE A 59 1.21 0.35 -3.77
C ILE A 59 1.89 1.66 -3.36
N GLU A 60 1.23 2.77 -3.67
CA GLU A 60 1.69 4.10 -3.26
C GLU A 60 0.98 4.52 -1.97
N VAL A 61 1.78 4.98 -1.01
CA VAL A 61 1.32 5.40 0.31
C VAL A 61 1.90 6.76 0.69
N VAL A 62 1.24 7.42 1.64
CA VAL A 62 1.74 8.65 2.28
C VAL A 62 1.78 8.45 3.80
N PHE A 63 2.62 9.23 4.47
CA PHE A 63 2.72 9.28 5.92
C PHE A 63 2.02 10.55 6.45
N PRO A 64 0.75 10.48 6.87
CA PRO A 64 0.03 11.63 7.41
C PRO A 64 0.52 11.98 8.81
N GLU A 65 1.66 12.65 8.93
CA GLU A 65 2.17 13.16 10.20
C GLU A 65 1.38 14.42 10.64
N ARG A 66 0.34 14.21 11.47
CA ARG A 66 -0.28 15.15 12.44
C ARG A 66 -0.56 16.62 12.06
N THR A 67 -0.58 17.02 10.79
CA THR A 67 -0.97 18.38 10.39
C THR A 67 -1.88 18.39 9.16
N THR A 68 -2.54 19.53 8.92
CA THR A 68 -3.46 19.86 7.81
C THR A 68 -2.80 19.84 6.43
N ALA A 69 -2.06 18.78 6.11
CA ALA A 69 -1.45 18.60 4.81
C ALA A 69 -2.49 18.05 3.82
N ASP A 70 -2.74 18.81 2.76
CA ASP A 70 -3.25 18.27 1.51
C ASP A 70 -2.48 16.98 1.19
N VAL A 71 -3.19 15.86 1.14
CA VAL A 71 -2.61 14.53 0.84
C VAL A 71 -1.86 14.53 -0.49
N ASP A 72 -2.32 15.34 -1.44
CA ASP A 72 -1.68 15.50 -2.75
C ASP A 72 -0.30 16.19 -2.68
N ARG A 73 -0.01 16.91 -1.59
CA ARG A 73 1.28 17.58 -1.34
C ARG A 73 2.25 16.73 -0.52
N LEU A 74 1.81 15.57 -0.04
CA LEU A 74 2.69 14.67 0.70
C LEU A 74 3.58 13.89 -0.27
N GLU A 75 4.81 13.62 0.16
CA GLU A 75 5.70 12.72 -0.55
C GLU A 75 5.06 11.32 -0.59
N ARG A 76 4.99 10.76 -1.80
CA ARG A 76 4.42 9.44 -2.06
C ARG A 76 5.56 8.43 -2.05
N TYR A 77 5.33 7.32 -1.39
CA TYR A 77 6.29 6.23 -1.29
C TYR A 77 5.70 4.97 -1.92
N ALA A 78 6.51 4.31 -2.74
CA ALA A 78 6.14 3.08 -3.44
C ALA A 78 6.63 1.85 -2.66
N TYR A 79 5.72 0.94 -2.33
CA TYR A 79 5.99 -0.28 -1.58
C TYR A 79 5.46 -1.51 -2.33
N PRO A 80 6.14 -2.67 -2.25
CA PRO A 80 5.55 -3.95 -2.64
C PRO A 80 4.29 -4.21 -1.82
N ARG A 81 3.22 -4.70 -2.45
CA ARG A 81 1.94 -4.99 -1.79
C ARG A 81 2.14 -5.87 -0.56
N SER A 82 2.95 -6.92 -0.65
CA SER A 82 3.20 -7.87 0.44
C SER A 82 3.96 -7.29 1.64
N ARG A 83 4.58 -6.11 1.51
CA ARG A 83 5.18 -5.37 2.64
C ARG A 83 4.13 -4.65 3.50
N LEU A 84 2.96 -4.34 2.93
CA LEU A 84 1.92 -3.58 3.61
C LEU A 84 0.90 -4.49 4.29
N ALA A 85 0.70 -4.29 5.59
CA ALA A 85 -0.39 -4.88 6.34
C ALA A 85 -1.60 -3.94 6.35
N LEU A 86 -2.78 -4.43 5.99
CA LEU A 86 -4.03 -3.69 6.17
C LEU A 86 -4.35 -3.59 7.66
N VAL A 87 -4.60 -2.38 8.15
CA VAL A 87 -4.92 -2.11 9.57
C VAL A 87 -6.38 -1.70 9.71
N GLU A 88 -6.82 -0.74 8.90
CA GLU A 88 -8.20 -0.25 8.91
C GLU A 88 -8.65 0.01 7.47
N PRO A 89 -9.59 -0.78 6.93
CA PRO A 89 -10.18 -0.50 5.64
C PRO A 89 -11.10 0.71 5.74
N ILE A 90 -11.05 1.60 4.74
CA ILE A 90 -12.00 2.73 4.65
C ILE A 90 -13.25 2.35 3.88
N HIS A 91 -13.15 1.34 3.02
CA HIS A 91 -14.29 0.76 2.31
C HIS A 91 -14.70 -0.50 3.05
N ASP A 92 -15.92 -0.50 3.61
CA ASP A 92 -16.60 -1.75 3.91
C ASP A 92 -16.75 -2.50 2.58
N CYS A 93 -15.88 -3.49 2.37
CA CYS A 93 -16.13 -4.49 1.36
C CYS A 93 -17.27 -5.35 1.91
N ASP A 94 -18.48 -4.82 1.84
CA ASP A 94 -19.72 -5.51 2.18
C ASP A 94 -19.90 -6.65 1.19
N GLY A 95 -19.29 -7.78 1.54
CA GLY A 95 -19.55 -9.09 0.98
C GLY A 95 -20.34 -9.93 1.98
N GLY A 96 -21.32 -9.32 2.65
CA GLY A 96 -22.14 -9.95 3.68
C GLY A 96 -23.62 -9.60 3.52
N GLU A 97 -24.20 -10.10 2.42
CA GLU A 97 -25.61 -10.51 2.27
C GLU A 97 -26.73 -9.58 2.82
N GLU A 98 -27.44 -8.98 1.86
CA GLU A 98 -28.91 -8.94 1.75
C GLU A 98 -29.72 -8.19 2.82
N GLY A 99 -30.39 -7.14 2.36
CA GLY A 99 -31.54 -6.59 3.07
C GLY A 99 -32.71 -7.56 3.08
N GLU A 100 -33.08 -8.02 4.28
CA GLU A 100 -34.37 -8.58 4.70
C GLU A 100 -34.54 -8.12 6.17
N ASP A 101 -35.59 -7.45 6.67
CA ASP A 101 -36.95 -7.08 6.27
C ASP A 101 -37.29 -5.73 6.97
#